data_AF-A0AA91TKC6-F1
#
_entry.id   AF-A0AA91TKC6-F1
#
_cell.length_a   1.000
_cell.length_b   1.000
_cell.length_c   1.000
_cell.angle_alpha   90.00
_cell.angle_beta   90.00
_cell.angle_gamma   90.00
#
_symmetry.space_group_name_H-M   'P 1'
#
loop_
_entity.id
_entity.type
_entity.pdbx_description
1 polymer ?
#
loop_
_entity_poly.entity_id
_entity_poly.type
_entity_poly.pdbx_seq_one_letter_code
_entity_poly.pdbx_strand_id
1 'polypeptide(L)'
;MRKVKNWLQTDPHHIWHGRDRLVVFFILAGDEAATAFIPLEEVDFSEQDEGLRMILESTHHEEMEKRNYYQQVYFKLNAHLDALDDLNLQLTSTSKDEDLDYYNQIVDSIHEQHEKLMNFINDVFVWRDRKDMGAYLGEIPSVEISEEE
;
A
#
# COMPACT_ATOMS: atom_id res chain seq x y z
N MET A 1 -2.26 -15.99 -5.94
CA MET A 1 -2.10 -14.66 -6.56
C MET A 1 -3.14 -14.31 -7.62
N ARG A 2 -3.26 -15.03 -8.76
CA ARG A 2 -4.16 -14.63 -9.88
C ARG A 2 -5.61 -14.31 -9.52
N LYS A 3 -6.24 -15.04 -8.59
CA LYS A 3 -7.65 -14.84 -8.24
C LYS A 3 -7.94 -13.51 -7.54
N VAL A 4 -7.07 -13.06 -6.63
CA VAL A 4 -7.29 -11.80 -5.89
C VAL A 4 -6.88 -10.58 -6.71
N LYS A 5 -5.82 -10.68 -7.53
CA LYS A 5 -5.47 -9.63 -8.52
C LYS A 5 -6.59 -9.46 -9.55
N ASN A 6 -7.16 -10.56 -10.06
CA ASN A 6 -8.33 -10.48 -10.93
C ASN A 6 -9.53 -9.86 -10.21
N TRP A 7 -9.73 -10.14 -8.93
CA TRP A 7 -10.88 -9.64 -8.20
C TRP A 7 -10.81 -8.12 -7.96
N LEU A 8 -9.64 -7.62 -7.52
CA LEU A 8 -9.35 -6.18 -7.45
C LEU A 8 -9.55 -5.48 -8.81
N GLN A 9 -9.20 -6.17 -9.90
CA GLN A 9 -9.32 -5.64 -11.26
C GLN A 9 -10.76 -5.59 -11.79
N THR A 10 -11.67 -6.39 -11.24
CA THR A 10 -13.00 -6.61 -11.85
C THR A 10 -14.17 -6.13 -10.99
N ASP A 11 -13.93 -5.75 -9.73
CA ASP A 11 -15.00 -5.41 -8.79
C ASP A 11 -14.77 -4.05 -8.11
N PRO A 12 -15.20 -2.95 -8.73
CA PRO A 12 -15.05 -1.60 -8.17
C PRO A 12 -16.02 -1.32 -7.00
N HIS A 13 -17.04 -2.17 -6.83
CA HIS A 13 -18.10 -1.96 -5.83
C HIS A 13 -17.88 -2.72 -4.52
N HIS A 14 -16.73 -3.36 -4.39
CA HIS A 14 -16.38 -4.12 -3.19
C HIS A 14 -16.09 -3.18 -2.01
N ILE A 15 -16.53 -3.59 -0.81
CA ILE A 15 -16.24 -2.90 0.45
C ILE A 15 -15.23 -3.74 1.25
N TRP A 16 -14.05 -3.19 1.54
CA TRP A 16 -12.92 -3.92 2.10
C TRP A 16 -12.90 -3.90 3.62
N HIS A 17 -13.11 -5.05 4.27
CA HIS A 17 -13.12 -5.13 5.73
C HIS A 17 -11.78 -5.60 6.32
N GLY A 18 -11.19 -4.78 7.20
CA GLY A 18 -10.13 -5.18 8.15
C GLY A 18 -9.04 -6.09 7.57
N ARG A 19 -9.12 -7.40 7.89
CA ARG A 19 -8.13 -8.42 7.51
C ARG A 19 -7.96 -8.58 5.99
N ASP A 20 -8.99 -8.29 5.21
CA ASP A 20 -8.95 -8.48 3.76
C ASP A 20 -7.93 -7.55 3.09
N ARG A 21 -7.71 -6.37 3.66
CA ARG A 21 -6.75 -5.37 3.18
C ARG A 21 -5.30 -5.84 3.34
N LEU A 22 -4.97 -6.44 4.49
CA LEU A 22 -3.67 -7.07 4.72
C LEU A 22 -3.43 -8.24 3.76
N VAL A 23 -4.45 -9.06 3.51
CA VAL A 23 -4.35 -10.19 2.59
C VAL A 23 -4.11 -9.70 1.16
N VAL A 24 -4.81 -8.66 0.72
CA VAL A 24 -4.57 -8.02 -0.58
C VAL A 24 -3.14 -7.50 -0.67
N PHE A 25 -2.69 -6.76 0.34
CA PHE A 25 -1.34 -6.24 0.37
C PHE A 25 -0.29 -7.35 0.26
N PHE A 26 -0.36 -8.41 1.05
CA PHE A 26 0.60 -9.51 0.95
C PHE A 26 0.52 -10.27 -0.37
N ILE A 27 -0.65 -10.34 -1.00
CA ILE A 27 -0.77 -10.93 -2.34
C ILE A 27 -0.09 -10.08 -3.41
N LEU A 28 -0.08 -8.76 -3.26
CA LEU A 28 0.55 -7.84 -4.20
C LEU A 28 2.05 -7.68 -3.93
N ALA A 29 2.41 -7.45 -2.67
CA ALA A 29 3.75 -7.16 -2.19
C ALA A 29 4.59 -8.42 -1.87
N GLY A 30 3.95 -9.58 -1.74
CA GLY A 30 4.52 -10.90 -1.42
C GLY A 30 5.24 -11.02 -0.09
N ASP A 31 5.91 -12.16 0.07
CA ASP A 31 6.42 -12.63 1.37
C ASP A 31 7.43 -11.68 2.03
N GLU A 32 8.23 -10.95 1.24
CA GLU A 32 9.17 -9.96 1.77
C GLU A 32 8.49 -8.77 2.44
N ALA A 33 7.26 -8.44 2.06
CA ALA A 33 6.53 -7.36 2.71
C ALA A 33 5.97 -7.77 4.08
N ALA A 34 5.91 -9.07 4.38
CA ALA A 34 5.51 -9.55 5.70
C ALA A 34 6.53 -9.19 6.79
N THR A 35 7.81 -9.10 6.45
CA THR A 35 8.87 -8.74 7.41
C THR A 35 8.82 -7.26 7.80
N ALA A 36 8.15 -6.42 7.01
CA ALA A 36 7.97 -5.00 7.30
C ALA A 36 7.13 -4.71 8.54
N PHE A 37 6.27 -5.64 8.96
CA PHE A 37 5.40 -5.48 10.13
C PHE A 37 5.90 -6.23 11.37
N ILE A 38 7.03 -6.93 11.25
CA ILE A 38 7.71 -7.54 12.38
C ILE A 38 8.60 -6.46 13.00
N PRO A 39 8.65 -6.31 14.34
CA PRO A 39 9.61 -5.43 14.98
C PRO A 39 11.03 -5.73 14.51
N LEU A 40 11.81 -4.69 14.21
CA LEU A 40 13.24 -4.83 13.99
C LEU A 40 13.94 -4.59 15.32
N GLU A 41 14.76 -5.54 15.76
CA GLU A 41 15.54 -5.37 17.00
C GLU A 41 16.57 -4.25 16.82
N GLU A 42 16.67 -3.38 17.83
CA GLU A 42 17.78 -2.44 17.94
C GLU A 42 18.99 -3.23 18.43
N VAL A 43 19.93 -3.47 17.52
CA VAL A 43 21.14 -4.23 17.81
C VAL A 43 22.29 -3.25 17.96
N ASP A 44 22.99 -3.31 19.10
CA ASP A 44 24.24 -2.60 19.29
C ASP A 44 25.41 -3.41 18.69
N PHE A 45 26.06 -2.84 17.68
CA PHE A 45 27.22 -3.44 17.01
C PHE A 45 28.56 -2.90 17.55
N SER A 46 28.56 -2.12 18.64
CA SER A 46 29.76 -1.48 19.20
C SER A 46 30.86 -2.46 19.61
N GLU A 47 30.52 -3.70 19.97
CA GLU A 47 31.47 -4.76 20.34
C GLU A 47 32.13 -5.46 19.15
N GLN A 48 31.72 -5.16 17.91
CA GLN A 48 32.24 -5.78 16.69
C GLN A 48 33.51 -5.08 16.17
N ASP A 49 34.35 -5.84 15.45
CA ASP A 49 35.48 -5.28 14.71
C ASP A 49 34.98 -4.20 13.73
N GLU A 50 35.74 -3.11 13.56
CA GLU A 50 35.30 -1.94 12.80
C GLU A 50 34.88 -2.25 11.35
N GLY A 51 35.56 -3.19 10.69
CA GLY A 51 35.17 -3.63 9.34
C GLY A 51 33.86 -4.39 9.31
N LEU A 52 33.61 -5.24 10.32
CA LEU A 52 32.36 -5.98 10.48
C LEU A 52 31.21 -5.07 10.94
N ARG A 53 31.50 -4.11 11.83
CA ARG A 53 30.55 -3.12 12.35
C ARG A 53 29.95 -2.30 11.22
N MET A 54 30.78 -1.75 10.32
CA MET A 54 30.28 -0.98 9.17
C MET A 54 29.34 -1.80 8.27
N ILE A 55 29.66 -3.07 8.02
CA ILE A 55 28.81 -3.95 7.20
C ILE A 55 27.48 -4.23 7.90
N LEU A 56 27.51 -4.50 9.20
CA LEU A 56 26.31 -4.80 9.99
C LEU A 56 25.39 -3.58 10.13
N GLU A 57 25.95 -2.40 10.41
CA GLU A 57 25.20 -1.13 10.47
C GLU A 57 24.57 -0.79 9.12
N SER A 58 25.31 -0.93 8.02
CA SER A 58 24.78 -0.71 6.66
C SER A 58 23.64 -1.68 6.35
N THR A 59 23.81 -2.96 6.67
CA THR A 59 22.78 -3.98 6.44
C THR A 59 21.52 -3.71 7.27
N HIS A 60 21.70 -3.29 8.53
CA HIS A 60 20.57 -2.93 9.40
C HIS A 60 19.82 -1.71 8.88
N HIS A 61 20.55 -0.69 8.40
CA HIS A 61 19.96 0.50 7.80
C HIS A 61 19.17 0.18 6.53
N GLU A 62 19.74 -0.61 5.61
CA GLU A 62 19.04 -1.06 4.41
C GLU A 62 17.75 -1.83 4.74
N GLU A 63 17.77 -2.69 5.75
CA GLU A 63 16.58 -3.39 6.22
C GLU A 63 15.55 -2.43 6.83
N MET A 64 15.96 -1.41 7.60
CA MET A 64 15.05 -0.37 8.09
C MET A 64 14.35 0.39 6.95
N GLU A 65 15.11 0.86 5.96
CA GLU A 65 14.57 1.58 4.81
C GLU A 65 13.59 0.72 4.02
N LYS A 66 13.94 -0.55 3.78
CA LYS A 66 13.08 -1.51 3.10
C LYS A 66 11.76 -1.73 3.84
N ARG A 67 11.80 -1.88 5.17
CA ARG A 67 10.58 -2.07 5.98
C ARG A 67 9.71 -0.81 5.95
N ASN A 68 10.32 0.37 6.08
CA ASN A 68 9.60 1.65 5.99
C ASN A 68 8.92 1.82 4.63
N TYR A 69 9.60 1.48 3.53
CA TYR A 69 9.01 1.50 2.20
C TYR A 69 7.72 0.65 2.12
N TYR A 70 7.77 -0.62 2.55
CA TYR A 70 6.60 -1.49 2.49
C TYR A 70 5.45 -1.00 3.40
N GLN A 71 5.75 -0.43 4.57
CA GLN A 71 4.75 0.18 5.43
C GLN A 71 4.07 1.37 4.75
N GLN A 72 4.83 2.26 4.11
CA GLN A 72 4.29 3.39 3.35
C GLN A 72 3.41 2.95 2.18
N VAL A 73 3.84 1.92 1.44
CA VAL A 73 3.03 1.33 0.36
C VAL A 73 1.71 0.79 0.92
N TYR A 74 1.75 0.09 2.06
CA TYR A 74 0.54 -0.40 2.71
C TYR A 74 -0.41 0.73 3.13
N PHE A 75 0.10 1.81 3.71
CA PHE A 75 -0.73 2.96 4.09
C PHE A 75 -1.36 3.65 2.87
N LYS A 76 -0.59 3.84 1.79
CA LYS A 76 -1.12 4.40 0.54
C LYS A 76 -2.18 3.51 -0.09
N LEU A 77 -1.97 2.19 -0.09
CA LEU A 77 -2.97 1.23 -0.55
C LEU A 77 -4.26 1.36 0.26
N ASN A 78 -4.18 1.43 1.60
CA ASN A 78 -5.37 1.58 2.44
C ASN A 78 -6.11 2.88 2.16
N ALA A 79 -5.41 4.00 1.95
CA ALA A 79 -6.06 5.27 1.62
C ALA A 79 -6.90 5.19 0.33
N HIS A 80 -6.41 4.47 -0.69
CA HIS A 80 -7.20 4.22 -1.91
C HIS A 80 -8.42 3.33 -1.65
N LEU A 81 -8.27 2.30 -0.82
CA LEU A 81 -9.37 1.40 -0.46
C LEU A 81 -10.42 2.09 0.41
N ASP A 82 -10.01 2.95 1.34
CA ASP A 82 -10.90 3.76 2.19
C ASP A 82 -11.76 4.69 1.34
N ALA A 83 -11.15 5.41 0.40
CA ALA A 83 -11.90 6.31 -0.50
C ALA A 83 -12.94 5.57 -1.35
N LEU A 84 -12.64 4.33 -1.78
CA LEU A 84 -13.58 3.48 -2.49
C LEU A 84 -14.69 2.95 -1.58
N ASP A 85 -14.36 2.51 -0.38
CA ASP A 85 -15.33 2.02 0.60
C ASP A 85 -16.33 3.11 0.98
N ASP A 86 -15.87 4.35 1.21
CA ASP A 86 -16.72 5.49 1.53
C ASP A 86 -17.74 5.76 0.41
N LEU A 87 -17.30 5.72 -0.85
CA LEU A 87 -18.18 5.90 -1.99
C LEU A 87 -19.16 4.73 -2.17
N ASN A 88 -18.72 3.49 -1.98
CA ASN A 88 -19.57 2.31 -2.07
C ASN A 88 -20.61 2.25 -0.95
N LEU A 89 -20.26 2.71 0.26
CA LEU A 89 -21.20 2.88 1.36
C LEU A 89 -22.23 3.97 1.04
N GLN A 90 -21.80 5.11 0.50
CA GLN A 90 -22.71 6.17 0.03
C GLN A 90 -23.68 5.66 -1.05
N LEU A 91 -23.16 4.93 -2.04
CA LEU A 91 -23.96 4.32 -3.10
C LEU A 91 -25.02 3.36 -2.53
N THR A 92 -24.63 2.51 -1.57
CA THR A 92 -25.54 1.56 -0.92
C THR A 92 -26.65 2.25 -0.14
N SER A 93 -26.39 3.45 0.38
CA SER A 93 -27.36 4.26 1.12
C SER A 93 -28.26 5.13 0.23
N THR A 94 -27.95 5.25 -1.06
CA THR A 94 -28.66 6.11 -2.01
C THR A 94 -29.59 5.27 -2.90
N SER A 95 -30.89 5.58 -2.90
CA SER A 95 -31.83 4.93 -3.81
C SER A 95 -31.76 5.54 -5.20
N LYS A 96 -31.60 4.68 -6.21
CA LYS A 96 -31.62 5.07 -7.63
C LYS A 96 -32.94 5.72 -8.06
N ASP A 97 -34.03 5.41 -7.37
CA ASP A 97 -35.37 5.92 -7.66
C ASP A 97 -35.63 7.29 -7.02
N GLU A 98 -34.81 7.72 -6.07
CA GLU A 98 -34.98 8.99 -5.34
C GLU A 98 -34.19 10.14 -6.00
N ASP A 99 -32.94 9.88 -6.40
CA ASP A 99 -32.09 10.87 -7.07
C ASP A 99 -31.14 10.19 -8.06
N LEU A 100 -31.58 10.07 -9.31
CA LEU A 100 -30.83 9.39 -10.37
C LEU A 100 -29.53 10.12 -10.75
N ASP A 101 -29.54 11.45 -10.71
CA ASP A 101 -28.36 12.25 -11.09
C ASP A 101 -27.26 12.12 -10.02
N TYR A 102 -27.63 12.20 -8.74
CA TYR A 102 -26.70 11.98 -7.64
C TYR A 102 -26.20 10.53 -7.61
N TYR A 103 -27.09 9.54 -7.83
CA TYR A 103 -26.70 8.13 -7.93
C TYR A 103 -25.64 7.92 -9.02
N ASN A 104 -25.85 8.47 -10.21
CA ASN A 104 -24.90 8.33 -11.32
C ASN A 104 -23.55 9.02 -11.02
N GLN A 105 -23.56 10.18 -10.34
CA GLN A 105 -22.32 10.85 -9.92
C GLN A 105 -21.49 10.01 -8.95
N ILE A 106 -22.12 9.31 -8.00
CA ILE A 106 -21.41 8.40 -7.10
C ILE A 106 -20.81 7.24 -7.90
N VAL A 107 -21.57 6.65 -8.83
CA VAL A 107 -21.08 5.57 -9.71
C VAL A 107 -19.86 6.01 -10.52
N ASP A 108 -19.91 7.20 -11.13
CA ASP A 108 -18.77 7.73 -11.90
C ASP A 108 -17.55 7.96 -11.00
N SER A 109 -17.76 8.48 -9.79
CA SER A 109 -16.70 8.70 -8.80
C SER A 109 -16.05 7.38 -8.35
N ILE A 110 -16.83 6.31 -8.18
CA ILE A 110 -16.31 4.98 -7.84
C ILE A 110 -15.40 4.47 -8.96
N HIS A 111 -15.80 4.61 -10.22
CA HIS A 111 -14.98 4.18 -11.36
C HIS A 111 -13.66 4.97 -11.44
N GLU A 112 -13.69 6.28 -11.22
CA GLU A 112 -12.48 7.12 -11.21
C GLU A 112 -11.53 6.71 -10.08
N GLN A 113 -12.04 6.47 -8.87
CA GLN A 113 -11.22 6.03 -7.74
C GLN A 113 -10.67 4.61 -7.95
N HIS A 114 -11.45 3.74 -8.58
CA HIS A 114 -11.00 2.39 -8.94
C HIS A 114 -9.86 2.45 -9.97
N GLU A 115 -9.93 3.34 -10.95
CA GLU A 115 -8.84 3.58 -11.90
C GLU A 115 -7.56 4.06 -11.18
N LYS A 116 -7.69 4.99 -10.23
CA LYS A 116 -6.56 5.44 -9.41
C LYS A 116 -5.92 4.31 -8.60
N LEU A 117 -6.73 3.46 -7.97
CA LEU A 117 -6.25 2.26 -7.29
C LEU A 117 -5.50 1.34 -8.26
N MET A 118 -6.04 1.12 -9.46
CA MET A 118 -5.41 0.27 -10.47
C MET A 118 -4.08 0.84 -10.96
N ASN A 119 -3.98 2.16 -11.17
CA ASN A 119 -2.74 2.83 -11.52
C ASN A 119 -1.70 2.69 -10.41
N PHE A 120 -2.08 2.95 -9.16
CA PHE A 120 -1.20 2.72 -8.00
C PHE A 120 -0.70 1.26 -7.93
N ILE A 121 -1.60 0.29 -8.11
CA ILE A 121 -1.22 -1.13 -8.07
C ILE A 121 -0.23 -1.46 -9.18
N ASN A 122 -0.44 -0.92 -10.37
CA ASN A 122 0.47 -1.12 -11.49
C ASN A 122 1.83 -0.46 -11.24
N ASP A 123 1.85 0.77 -10.75
CA ASP A 123 3.07 1.54 -10.52
C ASP A 123 3.91 1.01 -9.35
N VAL A 124 3.30 0.38 -8.36
CA VAL A 124 4.05 -0.09 -7.19
C VAL A 124 4.36 -1.58 -7.26
N PHE A 125 3.41 -2.41 -7.72
CA PHE A 125 3.55 -3.86 -7.62
C PHE A 125 3.94 -4.56 -8.94
N VAL A 126 3.74 -3.95 -10.12
CA VAL A 126 4.25 -4.55 -11.39
C VAL A 126 5.76 -4.38 -11.50
N TRP A 127 6.35 -3.40 -10.80
CA TRP A 127 7.78 -3.21 -10.70
C TRP A 127 8.49 -4.35 -9.98
N ARG A 128 7.77 -5.13 -9.16
CA ARG A 128 8.29 -6.32 -8.48
C ARG A 128 8.58 -7.48 -9.42
N ASP A 129 7.90 -7.56 -10.57
CA ASP A 129 8.19 -8.55 -11.61
C ASP A 129 9.43 -8.17 -12.47
N ARG A 130 9.95 -6.93 -12.35
CA ARG A 130 11.19 -6.48 -12.99
C ARG A 130 12.22 -6.07 -11.94
N LYS A 131 12.98 -7.05 -11.44
CA LYS A 131 14.08 -6.89 -10.47
C LYS A 131 15.19 -5.90 -10.89
N ASP A 132 15.16 -5.43 -12.13
CA ASP A 132 16.18 -4.70 -12.86
C ASP A 132 15.90 -3.18 -12.99
N MET A 133 14.74 -2.69 -12.58
CA MET A 133 14.34 -1.27 -12.76
C MET A 133 13.96 -0.53 -11.47
N GLY A 134 14.21 -1.09 -10.28
CA GLY A 134 13.85 -0.49 -8.97
C GLY A 134 14.51 0.87 -8.64
N ALA A 135 15.31 1.45 -9.53
CA ALA A 135 16.02 2.71 -9.34
C ALA A 135 15.26 3.97 -9.85
N TYR A 136 14.05 3.84 -10.40
CA TYR A 136 13.36 4.93 -11.12
C TYR A 136 12.11 5.53 -10.45
N LEU A 137 11.80 5.16 -9.20
CA LEU A 137 10.83 5.93 -8.43
C LEU A 137 11.61 6.95 -7.58
N GLY A 138 11.56 8.20 -8.04
CA GLY A 138 12.09 9.35 -7.33
C GLY A 138 11.61 9.45 -5.89
N GLU A 139 12.36 10.22 -5.12
CA GLU A 139 12.21 10.46 -3.69
C GLU A 139 10.74 10.53 -3.26
N ILE A 140 10.33 9.57 -2.42
CA ILE A 140 9.06 9.68 -1.71
C ILE A 140 9.21 10.88 -0.77
N PRO A 141 8.39 11.94 -0.89
CA PRO A 141 8.47 13.07 0.03
C PRO A 141 8.24 12.56 1.45
N SER A 142 9.16 12.89 2.36
CA SER A 142 9.02 12.64 3.77
C SER A 142 7.72 13.27 4.27
N VAL A 143 6.82 12.46 4.81
CA VAL A 143 5.75 12.97 5.66
C VAL A 143 6.45 13.48 6.92
N GLU A 144 6.56 14.80 7.06
CA GLU A 144 6.96 15.42 8.31
C GLU A 144 5.90 15.05 9.36
N ILE A 145 6.25 14.12 10.24
CA ILE A 145 5.50 13.88 11.47
C ILE A 145 5.88 15.05 12.38
N SER A 146 5.02 16.05 12.48
CA SER A 146 5.20 17.14 13.43
C SER A 146 5.20 16.56 14.85
N GLU A 147 6.35 16.63 15.51
CA GLU A 147 6.43 16.56 16.97
C GLU A 147 5.84 17.85 17.52
N GLU A 148 4.60 17.80 18.01
CA GLU A 148 4.12 18.79 18.98
C GLU A 148 4.28 18.20 20.38
N GLU A 149 5.12 18.90 21.16
CA GLU A 149 5.45 18.72 22.59
C GLU A 149 4.24 18.81 23.53
#